data_AF-A0A920KV52-F1
#
_entry.id   AF-A0A920KV52-F1
#
_cell.length_a   1.000
_cell.length_b   1.000
_cell.length_c   1.000
_cell.angle_alpha   90.00
_cell.angle_beta   90.00
_cell.angle_gamma   90.00
#
_symmetry.space_group_name_H-M   'P 1'
#
loop_
_entity.id
_entity.type
_entity.pdbx_description
1 polymer ?
#
loop_
_entity_poly.entity_id
_entity_poly.type
_entity_poly.pdbx_seq_one_letter_code
_entity_poly.pdbx_strand_id
1 'polypeptide(L)' 'MSSKRKDCGYVTSAAFSPDFDSNIAIAMVSTRISRDEEYIEVLIEGEWRMAVCSTLPFTKAN' A
#
# COMPACT_ATOMS: atom_id res chain seq x y z
N MET A 1 24.68 -9.11 6.62
CA MET A 1 23.63 -9.83 5.85
C MET A 1 22.51 -8.85 5.56
N SER A 2 22.50 -8.24 4.37
CA SER A 2 21.37 -7.40 3.95
C SER A 2 20.33 -8.33 3.33
N SER A 3 19.25 -8.60 4.05
CA SER A 3 18.03 -9.11 3.41
C SER A 3 17.62 -8.01 2.43
N LYS A 4 17.90 -8.20 1.14
CA LYS A 4 17.39 -7.32 0.09
C LYS A 4 15.87 -7.38 0.20
N ARG A 5 15.27 -6.38 0.87
CA ARG A 5 13.83 -6.12 0.78
C ARG A 5 13.53 -6.08 -0.71
N LYS A 6 12.71 -7.01 -1.17
CA LYS A 6 12.36 -7.06 -2.59
C LYS A 6 11.28 -6.02 -2.77
N ASP A 7 11.65 -4.90 -3.38
CA ASP A 7 10.69 -3.91 -3.82
C ASP A 7 9.60 -4.62 -4.62
N CYS A 8 8.37 -4.37 -4.22
CA CYS A 8 7.21 -5.13 -4.66
C CYS A 8 6.29 -4.31 -5.55
N GLY A 9 6.61 -3.02 -5.78
CA GLY A 9 5.83 -2.11 -6.59
C GLY A 9 6.23 -0.66 -6.39
N TYR A 10 5.42 0.25 -6.93
CA TYR A 10 5.51 1.68 -6.69
C TYR A 10 4.14 2.33 -6.66
N VAL A 11 4.01 3.38 -5.85
CA VAL A 11 2.80 4.22 -5.77
C VAL A 11 2.76 5.15 -6.98
N THR A 12 1.65 5.18 -7.70
CA THR A 12 1.44 6.06 -8.86
C THR A 12 0.67 7.32 -8.49
N SER A 13 -0.18 7.26 -7.46
CA SER A 13 -0.95 8.39 -6.93
C SER A 13 -1.30 8.13 -5.48
N ALA A 14 -1.36 9.19 -4.67
CA ALA A 14 -1.79 9.13 -3.28
C ALA A 14 -2.52 10.41 -2.88
N ALA A 15 -3.50 10.27 -1.98
CA ALA A 15 -4.24 11.38 -1.41
C ALA A 15 -4.74 11.01 -0.01
N PHE A 16 -4.95 12.01 0.85
CA PHE A 16 -5.77 11.82 2.04
C PHE A 16 -7.24 11.70 1.62
N SER A 17 -7.94 10.68 2.12
CA SER A 17 -9.38 10.52 1.92
C SER A 17 -10.14 10.80 3.21
N PRO A 18 -10.95 11.87 3.27
CA PRO A 18 -11.82 12.15 4.41
C PRO A 18 -12.84 11.04 4.68
N ASP A 19 -13.31 10.34 3.64
CA ASP A 19 -14.31 9.28 3.77
C ASP A 19 -13.78 8.06 4.53
N PHE A 20 -12.49 7.78 4.39
CA PHE A 20 -11.76 6.70 5.07
C PHE A 20 -10.99 7.16 6.30
N ASP A 21 -10.89 8.47 6.55
CA ASP A 21 -10.02 9.08 7.56
C ASP A 21 -8.57 8.54 7.48
N SER A 22 -8.08 8.37 6.25
CA SER A 22 -6.80 7.70 6.00
C SER A 22 -6.18 8.12 4.67
N ASN A 23 -4.87 7.92 4.55
CA ASN A 23 -4.16 8.05 3.28
C ASN A 23 -4.47 6.84 2.39
N ILE A 24 -4.95 7.12 1.19
CA ILE A 24 -5.18 6.12 0.15
C ILE A 24 -4.16 6.31 -0.97
N ALA A 25 -3.75 5.20 -1.57
CA ALA A 25 -2.79 5.21 -2.67
C ALA A 25 -3.19 4.19 -3.74
N ILE A 26 -2.94 4.56 -4.99
CA ILE A 26 -2.95 3.63 -6.13
C ILE A 26 -1.51 3.21 -6.35
N ALA A 27 -1.27 1.90 -6.42
CA ALA A 27 0.06 1.35 -6.64
C ALA A 27 0.03 0.31 -7.74
N MET A 28 1.10 0.25 -8.53
CA MET A 28 1.38 -0.89 -9.38
C MET A 28 2.27 -1.85 -8.61
N VAL A 29 1.72 -3.03 -8.30
CA VAL A 29 2.40 -4.07 -7.51
C VAL A 29 2.72 -5.30 -8.35
N SER A 30 3.75 -6.03 -7.96
CA SER A 30 4.09 -7.33 -8.52
C SER A 30 2.94 -8.30 -8.32
N THR A 31 2.71 -9.20 -9.27
CA THR A 31 1.73 -10.29 -9.19
C THR A 31 1.96 -11.27 -8.02
N ARG A 32 3.08 -11.12 -7.30
CA ARG A 32 3.40 -11.88 -6.08
C ARG A 32 2.70 -11.32 -4.83
N ILE A 33 2.34 -10.04 -4.83
CA ILE A 33 1.46 -9.46 -3.82
C ILE A 33 0.06 -9.82 -4.26
N SER A 34 -0.58 -10.66 -3.46
CA SER A 34 -1.85 -11.25 -3.75
C SER A 34 -2.67 -11.19 -2.48
N ARG A 35 -3.42 -10.09 -2.32
CA ARG A 35 -4.86 -10.02 -1.99
C ARG A 35 -5.22 -8.71 -1.32
N ASP A 36 -6.52 -8.48 -1.25
CA ASP A 36 -7.11 -7.62 -0.23
C ASP A 36 -6.62 -8.06 1.15
N GLU A 37 -6.45 -7.10 2.05
CA GLU A 37 -6.01 -7.32 3.44
C GLU A 37 -4.54 -7.75 3.61
N GLU A 38 -3.77 -7.89 2.52
CA GLU A 38 -2.33 -8.12 2.60
C GLU A 38 -1.62 -6.85 3.10
N TYR A 39 -0.74 -7.01 4.08
CA TYR A 39 0.02 -5.91 4.65
C TYR A 39 1.36 -5.72 3.95
N ILE A 40 1.66 -4.50 3.53
CA ILE A 40 2.93 -4.11 2.90
C ILE A 40 3.56 -2.92 3.64
N GLU A 41 4.87 -2.74 3.50
CA GLU A 41 5.56 -1.53 3.93
C GLU A 41 5.69 -0.54 2.75
N VAL A 42 5.32 0.72 2.98
CA VAL A 42 5.43 1.81 2.02
C VAL A 42 6.35 2.90 2.59
N LEU A 43 7.27 3.40 1.76
CA LEU A 43 8.18 4.49 2.14
C LEU A 43 7.46 5.84 1.98
N ILE A 44 7.25 6.56 3.08
CA ILE A 44 6.63 7.89 3.13
C ILE A 44 7.58 8.82 3.87
N GLU A 45 8.06 9.88 3.21
CA GLU A 45 8.97 10.88 3.81
C GLU A 45 10.23 10.27 4.48
N GLY A 46 10.75 9.17 3.92
CA GLY A 46 11.92 8.48 4.46
C GLY A 46 11.63 7.46 5.56
N GLU A 47 10.36 7.30 5.96
CA GLU A 47 9.93 6.32 6.94
C GLU A 47 9.12 5.19 6.29
N TRP A 48 9.38 3.96 6.72
CA TRP A 48 8.57 2.81 6.32
C TRP A 48 7.31 2.76 7.19
N ARG A 49 6.14 2.79 6.54
CA ARG A 49 4.83 2.73 7.18
C ARG A 49 4.03 1.55 6.64
N MET A 50 3.25 0.93 7.52
CA MET A 50 2.38 -0.18 7.13
C MET A 50 1.20 0.34 6.30
N ALA A 51 0.89 -0.36 5.22
CA ALA A 51 -0.30 -0.17 4.41
C ALA A 51 -1.00 -1.51 4.19
N VAL A 52 -2.31 -1.45 3.97
CA VAL A 52 -3.13 -2.62 3.65
C VAL A 52 -3.53 -2.56 2.17
N CYS A 53 -3.31 -3.65 1.45
CA CYS A 53 -3.75 -3.78 0.07
C CYS A 53 -5.27 -3.93 0.02
N SER A 54 -5.89 -3.26 -0.96
CA SER A 54 -7.33 -3.35 -1.23
C SER A 54 -7.55 -3.18 -2.72
N THR A 55 -8.46 -3.98 -3.28
CA THR A 55 -8.93 -3.91 -4.65
C THR A 55 -9.79 -2.68 -4.83
N LEU A 56 -9.79 -2.16 -6.05
CA LEU A 56 -10.66 -1.05 -6.41
C LEU A 56 -12.09 -1.56 -6.67
N PRO A 57 -13.12 -0.80 -6.26
CA PRO A 57 -13.06 0.46 -5.51
C PRO A 57 -12.69 0.24 -4.04
N PHE A 58 -12.03 1.23 -3.41
CA PHE A 58 -11.73 1.17 -1.98
C PHE A 58 -13.00 0.92 -1.18
N THR A 59 -12.98 -0.11 -0.33
CA THR A 59 -14.05 -0.41 0.61
C THR A 59 -13.55 -0.15 2.03
N LYS A 60 -14.43 0.35 2.91
CA LYS A 60 -14.12 0.30 4.35
C LYS A 60 -14.13 -1.18 4.72
N ALA A 61 -12.99 -1.70 5.15
CA ALA A 61 -12.99 -2.96 5.88
C ALA A 61 -13.89 -2.78 7.11
N ASN A 62 -14.89 -3.65 7.27
CA ASN A 62 -15.84 -3.62 8.38
C ASN A 62 -15.17 -3.89 9.72
#